data_AF-A0A920UPA3-F1
#
_entry.id   AF-A0A920UPA3-F1
#
_cell.length_a   1.000
_cell.length_b   1.000
_cell.length_c   1.000
_cell.angle_alpha   90.00
_cell.angle_beta   90.00
_cell.angle_gamma   90.00
#
_symmetry.space_group_name_H-M   'P 1'
#
loop_
_entity.id
_entity.type
_entity.pdbx_description
1 polymer ?
#
loop_
_entity_poly.entity_id
_entity_poly.type
_entity_poly.pdbx_seq_one_letter_code
_entity_poly.pdbx_strand_id
1 'polypeptide(L)'
;MCEAKTAGIITTGRGVATPGSPLLKNFLIKKGVKCLEFAAEQELIFCTIYVTCKENIEQARSILSKNNWNGFIVSKIERAAALKNLDEIIDSVMQLWLLEEIWE
;
A
#
# COMPACT_ATOMS: atom_id res chain seq x y z
N MET A 1 -19.94 -19.37 6.29
CA MET A 1 -19.51 -20.70 5.80
C MET A 1 -18.93 -20.49 4.41
N CYS A 2 -17.76 -21.06 4.11
CA CYS A 2 -17.09 -20.94 2.80
C CYS A 2 -16.86 -22.33 2.21
N GLU A 3 -16.79 -22.42 0.89
CA GLU A 3 -16.52 -23.67 0.15
C GLU A 3 -15.18 -23.53 -0.59
N ALA A 4 -14.34 -24.56 -0.53
CA ALA A 4 -13.10 -24.60 -1.29
C ALA A 4 -13.41 -24.87 -2.77
N LYS A 5 -13.02 -23.94 -3.65
CA LYS A 5 -13.19 -24.11 -5.11
C LYS A 5 -12.06 -24.89 -5.77
N THR A 6 -10.92 -25.03 -5.09
CA THR A 6 -9.72 -25.73 -5.58
C THR A 6 -9.03 -26.48 -4.45
N ALA A 7 -8.31 -27.55 -4.78
CA ALA A 7 -7.46 -28.28 -3.84
C ALA A 7 -6.09 -27.60 -3.67
N GLY A 8 -5.45 -27.78 -2.51
CA GLY A 8 -4.11 -27.25 -2.26
C GLY A 8 -3.73 -27.25 -0.77
N ILE A 9 -2.44 -27.02 -0.49
CA ILE A 9 -1.91 -26.91 0.88
C ILE A 9 -1.83 -25.44 1.28
N ILE A 10 -2.50 -25.07 2.36
CA ILE A 10 -2.34 -23.74 2.98
C ILE A 10 -1.34 -23.87 4.11
N THR A 11 -0.26 -23.10 4.02
CA THR A 11 0.78 -23.02 5.05
C THR A 11 0.56 -21.81 5.96
N THR A 12 1.21 -21.83 7.12
CA THR A 12 1.20 -20.68 8.05
C THR A 12 1.76 -19.42 7.38
N GLY A 13 1.14 -18.27 7.65
CA GLY A 13 1.60 -16.97 7.15
C GLY A 13 1.14 -16.61 5.73
N ARG A 14 0.29 -17.42 5.08
CA ARG A 14 -0.31 -17.06 3.78
C ARG A 14 -1.26 -15.86 3.92
N GLY A 15 -1.13 -14.91 2.99
CA GLY A 15 -2.04 -13.77 2.89
C GLY A 15 -3.44 -14.20 2.42
N VAL A 16 -4.45 -13.43 2.81
CA VAL A 16 -5.83 -13.61 2.35
C VAL A 16 -6.26 -12.34 1.60
N ALA A 17 -6.70 -12.50 0.36
CA ALA A 17 -7.28 -11.43 -0.43
C ALA A 17 -8.81 -11.60 -0.49
N THR A 18 -9.54 -10.51 -0.29
CA THR A 18 -11.01 -10.46 -0.40
C THR A 18 -11.40 -9.49 -1.52
N PRO A 19 -11.47 -9.95 -2.79
CA PRO A 19 -11.81 -9.09 -3.92
C PRO A 19 -13.14 -8.36 -3.70
N GLY A 20 -13.19 -7.07 -4.06
CA GLY A 20 -14.39 -6.24 -3.93
C GLY A 20 -14.76 -5.81 -2.51
N SER A 21 -14.10 -6.35 -1.48
CA SER A 21 -14.35 -5.97 -0.08
C SER A 21 -13.56 -4.71 0.30
N PRO A 22 -14.17 -3.72 1.00
CA PRO A 22 -13.44 -2.59 1.53
C PRO A 22 -12.42 -3.07 2.58
N LEU A 23 -11.32 -2.32 2.73
CA LEU A 23 -10.32 -2.63 3.75
C LEU A 23 -10.97 -2.58 5.14
N LEU A 24 -10.89 -3.68 5.89
CA LEU A 24 -11.39 -3.79 7.26
C LEU A 24 -10.50 -3.07 8.31
N LYS A 25 -9.47 -2.32 7.89
CA LYS A 25 -8.47 -1.74 8.79
C LYS A 25 -7.93 -0.40 8.30
N ASN A 26 -7.46 0.40 9.27
CA ASN A 26 -6.63 1.60 9.05
C ASN A 26 -5.52 1.28 8.05
N PHE A 27 -5.34 2.16 7.06
CA PHE A 27 -4.32 2.05 6.02
C PHE A 27 -2.92 1.75 6.58
N LEU A 28 -2.48 2.51 7.59
CA LEU A 28 -1.25 2.24 8.32
C LEU A 28 -1.53 1.55 9.66
N ILE A 29 -1.02 0.33 9.79
CA ILE A 29 -0.87 -0.35 11.08
C ILE A 29 0.43 0.10 11.77
N LYS A 30 0.57 -0.15 13.08
CA LYS A 30 1.76 0.23 13.88
C LYS A 30 3.10 -0.12 13.21
N LYS A 31 3.19 -1.29 12.57
CA LYS A 31 4.39 -1.71 11.83
C LYS A 31 4.68 -0.80 10.63
N GLY A 32 3.64 -0.42 9.88
CA GLY A 32 3.77 0.49 8.73
C GLY A 32 4.29 1.87 9.14
N VAL A 33 3.79 2.42 10.24
CA VAL A 33 4.29 3.69 10.80
C VAL A 33 5.78 3.60 11.13
N LYS A 34 6.19 2.55 11.87
CA LYS A 34 7.60 2.32 12.21
C LYS A 34 8.50 2.16 10.98
N CYS A 35 8.00 1.54 9.91
CA CYS A 35 8.76 1.43 8.67
C CYS A 35 8.96 2.78 7.98
N LEU A 36 7.97 3.68 8.01
CA LEU A 36 8.10 5.03 7.47
C LEU A 36 9.06 5.88 8.30
N GLU A 37 8.98 5.79 9.63
CA GLU A 37 9.92 6.45 10.55
C GLU A 37 11.35 5.97 10.28
N PHE A 38 11.55 4.66 10.21
CA PHE A 38 12.85 4.07 9.87
C PHE A 38 13.37 4.54 8.50
N ALA A 39 12.50 4.60 7.49
CA ALA A 39 12.89 5.09 6.17
C ALA A 39 13.37 6.55 6.19
N ALA A 40 12.74 7.38 7.03
CA ALA A 40 13.17 8.75 7.26
C ALA A 40 14.52 8.80 7.99
N GLU A 41 14.69 8.04 9.07
CA GLU A 41 15.93 7.94 9.84
C GLU A 41 17.13 7.48 9.01
N GLN A 42 16.89 6.58 8.04
CA GLN A 42 17.94 6.06 7.15
C GLN A 42 18.10 6.87 5.86
N GLU A 43 17.42 8.02 5.74
CA GLU A 43 17.50 8.91 4.57
C GLU A 43 17.24 8.18 3.23
N LEU A 44 16.29 7.23 3.22
CA LEU A 44 16.01 6.45 2.01
C LEU A 44 15.52 7.36 0.87
N ILE A 45 15.93 7.04 -0.36
CA ILE A 45 15.57 7.85 -1.53
C ILE A 45 14.08 7.69 -1.89
N PHE A 46 13.47 6.56 -1.56
CA PHE A 46 12.04 6.33 -1.81
C PHE A 46 11.41 5.36 -0.81
N CYS A 47 10.08 5.45 -0.68
CA CYS A 47 9.24 4.52 0.06
C CYS A 47 8.10 4.03 -0.83
N THR A 48 7.78 2.74 -0.78
CA THR A 48 6.61 2.19 -1.47
C THR A 48 5.46 1.94 -0.48
N ILE A 49 4.24 2.33 -0.87
CA ILE A 49 3.04 2.14 -0.04
C ILE A 49 1.86 1.62 -0.88
N TYR A 50 1.03 0.75 -0.30
CA TYR A 50 -0.18 0.23 -0.96
C TYR A 50 -1.34 1.20 -0.78
N VAL A 51 -1.86 1.81 -1.84
CA VAL A 51 -2.88 2.86 -1.70
C VAL A 51 -4.21 2.44 -2.30
N THR A 52 -5.30 2.98 -1.75
CA THR A 52 -6.65 2.87 -2.33
C THR A 52 -7.32 4.23 -2.53
N CYS A 53 -6.77 5.30 -1.95
CA CYS A 53 -7.26 6.67 -2.08
C CYS A 53 -6.15 7.67 -1.77
N LYS A 54 -6.38 8.93 -2.10
CA LYS A 54 -5.47 10.05 -1.83
C LYS A 54 -5.08 10.17 -0.35
N GLU A 55 -6.00 9.96 0.58
CA GLU A 55 -5.75 10.13 2.03
C GLU A 55 -4.68 9.14 2.54
N ASN A 56 -4.47 8.01 1.86
CA ASN A 56 -3.39 7.09 2.21
C ASN A 56 -2.03 7.75 2.00
N ILE A 57 -1.86 8.47 0.88
CA ILE A 57 -0.63 9.17 0.54
C ILE A 57 -0.40 10.32 1.53
N GLU A 58 -1.45 11.07 1.85
CA GLU A 58 -1.37 12.18 2.82
C GLU A 58 -0.97 11.70 4.22
N GLN A 59 -1.52 10.57 4.67
CA GLN A 59 -1.14 9.97 5.96
C GLN A 59 0.34 9.59 5.98
N ALA A 60 0.84 8.93 4.93
CA ALA A 60 2.24 8.56 4.83
C ALA A 60 3.15 9.80 4.77
N ARG A 61 2.77 10.81 3.97
CA ARG A 61 3.49 12.08 3.85
C ARG A 61 3.56 12.82 5.17
N SER A 62 2.47 12.87 5.94
CA SER A 62 2.44 13.49 7.27
C SER A 62 3.45 12.87 8.24
N ILE A 63 3.62 11.54 8.22
CA ILE A 63 4.60 10.83 9.05
C ILE A 63 6.02 11.12 8.59
N LEU A 64 6.28 11.05 7.28
CA LEU A 64 7.61 11.27 6.71
C LEU A 64 8.07 12.72 6.88
N SER A 65 7.19 13.70 6.67
CA SER A 65 7.50 15.13 6.83
C SER A 65 7.81 15.50 8.28
N LYS A 66 7.19 14.85 9.28
CA LYS A 66 7.55 15.03 10.70
C LYS A 66 8.97 14.59 11.02
N ASN A 67 9.55 13.72 10.19
CA ASN A 67 10.91 13.21 10.34
C ASN A 67 11.88 13.83 9.32
N ASN A 68 11.57 15.02 8.78
CA ASN A 68 12.41 15.77 7.82
C ASN A 68 12.80 14.99 6.56
N TRP A 69 11.98 14.02 6.15
CA TRP A 69 12.29 13.20 4.98
C TRP A 69 11.83 13.87 3.68
N ASN A 70 12.69 13.83 2.66
CA ASN A 70 12.51 14.51 1.36
C ASN A 70 12.53 13.55 0.15
N GLY A 71 12.45 12.24 0.37
CA GLY A 71 12.45 11.25 -0.72
C GLY A 71 11.12 11.12 -1.45
N PHE A 72 11.03 10.12 -2.33
CA PHE A 72 9.85 9.88 -3.18
C PHE A 72 8.89 8.86 -2.59
N ILE A 73 7.61 9.20 -2.50
CA ILE A 73 6.55 8.22 -2.23
C ILE A 73 6.14 7.60 -3.55
N VAL A 74 6.29 6.27 -3.63
CA VAL A 74 5.84 5.44 -4.74
C VAL A 74 4.55 4.74 -4.33
N SER A 75 3.45 5.09 -4.99
CA SER A 75 2.16 4.45 -4.75
C SER A 75 2.04 3.14 -5.52
N LYS A 76 1.81 2.05 -4.79
CA LYS A 76 1.48 0.74 -5.31
C LYS A 76 -0.02 0.56 -5.44
N ILE A 77 -0.47 0.24 -6.64
CA ILE A 77 -1.87 -0.01 -6.99
C ILE A 77 -2.10 -1.52 -7.07
N GLU A 78 -2.87 -2.09 -6.14
CA GLU A 78 -3.11 -3.54 -6.08
C GLU A 78 -4.58 -3.95 -5.87
N ARG A 79 -5.47 -2.96 -5.70
CA ARG A 79 -6.89 -3.21 -5.45
C ARG A 79 -7.76 -2.42 -6.41
N ALA A 80 -8.91 -3.01 -6.77
CA ALA A 80 -9.91 -2.35 -7.61
C ALA A 80 -10.39 -0.99 -7.05
N ALA A 81 -10.40 -0.82 -5.72
CA ALA A 81 -10.73 0.47 -5.10
C ALA A 81 -9.77 1.58 -5.52
N ALA A 82 -8.47 1.28 -5.63
CA ALA A 82 -7.46 2.24 -6.08
C ALA A 82 -7.68 2.66 -7.53
N LEU A 83 -8.15 1.74 -8.39
CA LEU A 83 -8.47 2.04 -9.79
C LEU A 83 -9.64 3.03 -9.93
N LYS A 84 -10.63 2.98 -9.02
CA LYS A 84 -11.74 3.95 -8.99
C LYS A 84 -11.29 5.37 -8.63
N ASN A 85 -10.18 5.45 -7.90
CA ASN A 85 -9.58 6.65 -7.36
C ASN A 85 -8.26 6.98 -8.07
N LEU A 86 -8.04 6.47 -9.28
CA LEU A 86 -6.73 6.50 -9.91
C LEU A 86 -6.29 7.95 -10.19
N ASP A 87 -7.20 8.79 -10.68
CA ASP A 87 -6.91 10.18 -11.01
C ASP A 87 -6.47 10.97 -9.76
N GLU A 88 -7.22 10.88 -8.65
CA GLU A 88 -6.85 11.55 -7.39
C GLU A 88 -5.52 11.04 -6.80
N ILE A 89 -5.21 9.75 -7.01
CA ILE A 89 -3.97 9.14 -6.57
C ILE A 89 -2.80 9.67 -7.40
N ILE A 90 -2.95 9.73 -8.73
CA ILE A 90 -1.94 10.25 -9.65
C ILE A 90 -1.63 11.72 -9.31
N ASP A 91 -2.66 12.54 -9.10
CA ASP A 91 -2.50 13.96 -8.75
C ASP A 91 -1.79 14.18 -7.41
N SER A 92 -1.73 13.15 -6.56
CA SER A 92 -1.19 13.23 -5.20
C SER A 92 0.21 12.64 -5.02
N VAL A 93 0.76 12.01 -6.07
CA VAL A 93 2.07 11.35 -6.04
C VAL A 93 3.07 11.98 -7.00
N MET A 94 4.35 11.81 -6.70
CA MET A 94 5.42 12.12 -7.65
C MET A 94 5.63 10.98 -8.65
N GLN A 95 5.38 9.73 -8.25
CA GLN A 95 5.54 8.56 -9.09
C GLN A 95 4.57 7.44 -8.70
N LEU A 96 4.05 6.74 -9.71
CA LEU A 96 3.14 5.60 -9.56
C LEU A 96 3.85 4.33 -10.05
N TRP A 97 3.65 3.21 -9.35
CA TRP A 97 4.10 1.90 -9.80
C TRP A 97 2.90 0.98 -9.96
N LEU A 98 2.60 0.64 -11.21
CA LEU A 98 1.73 -0.47 -11.57
C LEU A 98 2.57 -1.74 -11.51
N LEU A 99 2.20 -2.68 -10.64
CA LEU A 99 2.75 -4.03 -10.71
C LEU A 99 2.14 -4.71 -11.94
N GLU A 100 2.87 -4.68 -13.06
CA GLU A 100 2.69 -5.71 -14.09
C GLU A 100 3.51 -6.93 -13.66
N GLU A 101 2.88 -8.11 -13.74
CA GLU A 101 3.38 -9.48 -13.43
C GLU A 101 3.28 -9.98 -11.97
N ILE A 102 2.31 -10.88 -11.73
CA ILE A 102 2.52 -12.34 -11.52
C ILE A 102 1.24 -13.09 -11.97
N TRP A 103 1.17 -13.47 -13.25
CA TRP A 103 0.33 -14.57 -13.76
C TRP A 103 1.07 -15.24 -14.94
N GLU A 104 2.20 -15.87 -14.64
CA GLU A 104 2.70 -17.03 -15.40
C GLU A 104 2.70 -18.25 -14.49
#